data_AF-A0AAV0VAT3-F1
#
_entry.id   AF-A0AAV0VAT3-F1
#
_cell.length_a   1.000
_cell.length_b   1.000
_cell.length_c   1.000
_cell.angle_alpha   90.00
_cell.angle_beta   90.00
_cell.angle_gamma   90.00
#
_symmetry.space_group_name_H-M   'P 1'
#
loop_
_entity.id
_entity.type
_entity.pdbx_description
1 polymer ?
#
loop_
_entity_poly.entity_id
_entity_poly.type
_entity_poly.pdbx_seq_one_letter_code
_entity_poly.pdbx_strand_id
1 'polypeptide(L)'
;MYMSEVDQRDWDAYAERLTFALNTAQDRVRQETPFYLVHGWDARSTLEATIPLGSTKRLECEPCRWRYGVQRQYRRARERVNERLRSAMEGQVQAHNEDVSESKIEAESQVWLFLDRVKEGYARKLAHLWHGPFRVLELVGDHAARMDISGTDYRIYPLVHLSKLKLVRQYPDRPSTVLVVDETDRVDFDESLLPEDSWAAGLEEDEYEVEKILEMRTGRKTRYGRIQREYLVQWKGYPDPSWVDESQEE
;
A
#
# COMPACT_ATOMS: atom_id res chain seq x y z
N MET A 1 -8.62 -25.31 7.05
CA MET A 1 -7.37 -25.95 6.56
C MET A 1 -6.27 -25.35 7.42
N TYR A 2 -5.78 -26.08 8.41
CA TYR A 2 -4.75 -25.56 9.32
C TYR A 2 -3.38 -25.90 8.73
N MET A 3 -2.58 -24.87 8.42
CA MET A 3 -1.15 -25.03 8.17
C MET A 3 -0.52 -25.41 9.51
N SER A 4 -0.15 -26.68 9.67
CA SER A 4 0.35 -27.23 10.93
C SER A 4 1.84 -26.96 11.14
N GLU A 5 2.57 -26.47 10.14
CA GLU A 5 4.03 -26.30 10.22
C GLU A 5 4.44 -24.82 10.35
N VAL A 6 5.34 -24.59 11.30
CA VAL A 6 5.85 -23.26 11.71
C VAL A 6 6.66 -22.58 10.59
N ASP A 7 7.22 -23.36 9.67
CA ASP A 7 8.20 -22.88 8.69
C ASP A 7 7.59 -22.40 7.36
N GLN A 8 6.29 -22.60 7.10
CA GLN A 8 5.57 -22.16 5.89
C GLN A 8 6.25 -22.52 4.53
N ARG A 9 7.12 -23.55 4.50
CA ARG A 9 7.91 -23.92 3.31
C ARG A 9 7.17 -24.85 2.34
N ASP A 10 6.08 -25.48 2.76
CA ASP A 10 5.43 -26.58 2.02
C ASP A 10 4.23 -26.13 1.17
N TRP A 11 4.23 -24.87 0.71
CA TRP A 11 3.09 -24.33 -0.04
C TRP A 11 2.87 -25.05 -1.38
N ASP A 12 3.93 -25.59 -1.96
CA ASP A 12 3.88 -26.45 -3.15
C ASP A 12 3.04 -27.71 -2.93
N ALA A 13 3.16 -28.36 -1.77
CA ALA A 13 2.36 -29.55 -1.41
C ALA A 13 0.87 -29.23 -1.24
N TYR A 14 0.52 -27.98 -0.88
CA TYR A 14 -0.86 -27.53 -0.73
C TYR A 14 -1.45 -26.89 -1.98
N ALA A 15 -0.62 -26.49 -2.95
CA ALA A 15 -1.06 -25.76 -4.14
C ALA A 15 -2.15 -26.53 -4.90
N GLU A 16 -1.98 -27.83 -5.14
CA GLU A 16 -2.98 -28.66 -5.84
C GLU A 16 -4.32 -28.76 -5.07
N ARG A 17 -4.27 -28.80 -3.74
CA ARG A 17 -5.48 -28.85 -2.91
C ARG A 17 -6.19 -27.51 -2.89
N LEU A 18 -5.44 -26.40 -2.90
CA LEU A 18 -5.98 -25.05 -2.98
C LEU A 18 -6.59 -24.78 -4.35
N THR A 19 -5.94 -25.18 -5.45
CA THR A 19 -6.52 -25.02 -6.78
C THR A 19 -7.80 -25.84 -6.93
N PHE A 20 -7.84 -27.07 -6.43
CA PHE A 20 -9.08 -27.85 -6.39
C PHE A 20 -10.17 -27.13 -5.60
N ALA A 21 -9.87 -26.69 -4.37
CA ALA A 21 -10.83 -25.99 -3.52
C ALA A 21 -11.36 -24.70 -4.16
N LEU A 22 -10.50 -23.89 -4.79
CA LEU A 22 -10.90 -22.67 -5.50
C LEU A 22 -11.77 -22.99 -6.72
N ASN A 23 -11.45 -24.05 -7.47
CA ASN A 23 -12.21 -24.45 -8.65
C ASN A 23 -13.59 -25.04 -8.31
N THR A 24 -13.74 -25.65 -7.14
CA THR A 24 -15.01 -26.22 -6.65
C THR A 24 -15.79 -25.29 -5.73
N ALA A 25 -15.20 -24.18 -5.27
CA ALA A 25 -15.88 -23.21 -4.44
C ALA A 25 -16.95 -22.46 -5.27
N GLN A 26 -18.10 -22.22 -4.64
CA GLN A 26 -19.17 -21.44 -5.25
C GLN A 26 -18.80 -19.95 -5.17
N ASP A 27 -18.72 -19.29 -6.33
CA ASP A 27 -18.45 -17.85 -6.40
C ASP A 27 -19.70 -17.08 -5.95
N ARG A 28 -19.56 -16.08 -5.07
CA ARG A 28 -20.67 -15.27 -4.58
C ARG A 28 -21.39 -14.49 -5.69
N VAL A 29 -20.66 -14.04 -6.72
CA VAL A 29 -21.23 -13.25 -7.81
C VAL A 29 -21.91 -14.16 -8.85
N ARG A 30 -21.22 -15.23 -9.25
CA ARG A 30 -21.73 -16.17 -10.27
C ARG A 30 -22.76 -17.16 -9.71
N GLN A 31 -22.63 -17.51 -8.43
CA GLN A 31 -23.34 -18.58 -7.71
C GLN A 31 -23.20 -19.96 -8.36
N GLU A 32 -22.13 -20.17 -9.11
CA GLU A 32 -21.76 -21.43 -9.74
C GLU A 32 -20.28 -21.70 -9.47
N THR A 33 -19.85 -22.95 -9.64
CA THR A 33 -18.42 -23.31 -9.48
C THR A 33 -17.66 -23.06 -10.78
N PRO A 34 -16.42 -22.52 -10.73
CA PRO A 34 -15.58 -22.37 -11.92
C PRO A 34 -15.42 -23.68 -12.70
N PHE A 35 -15.25 -24.81 -11.99
CA PHE A 35 -15.14 -26.14 -12.59
C PHE A 35 -16.36 -26.51 -13.42
N TYR A 36 -17.57 -26.31 -12.88
CA TYR A 36 -18.81 -26.59 -13.60
C TYR A 36 -18.96 -25.72 -14.86
N LEU A 37 -18.57 -24.44 -14.80
CA LEU A 37 -18.67 -23.53 -15.94
C LEU A 37 -17.69 -23.85 -17.09
N VAL A 38 -16.56 -24.50 -16.77
CA VAL A 38 -15.58 -24.94 -17.77
C VAL A 38 -15.95 -26.31 -18.33
N HIS A 39 -16.33 -27.27 -17.48
CA HIS A 39 -16.47 -28.67 -17.87
C HIS A 39 -17.93 -29.12 -18.10
N GLY A 40 -18.92 -28.41 -17.57
CA GLY A 40 -20.34 -28.74 -17.72
C GLY A 40 -20.83 -29.89 -16.83
N TRP A 41 -20.02 -30.32 -15.87
CA TRP A 41 -20.35 -31.27 -14.82
C TRP A 41 -19.61 -30.90 -13.53
N ASP A 42 -20.11 -31.37 -12.39
CA ASP A 42 -19.51 -31.08 -11.10
C ASP A 42 -18.25 -31.93 -10.87
N ALA A 43 -17.28 -31.35 -10.15
CA ALA A 43 -16.07 -32.07 -9.76
C ALA A 43 -16.46 -33.13 -8.72
N ARG A 44 -16.01 -34.38 -8.95
CA ARG A 44 -16.21 -35.45 -7.97
C ARG A 44 -15.18 -35.31 -6.86
N SER A 45 -15.66 -35.23 -5.63
CA SER A 45 -14.76 -35.30 -4.47
C SER A 45 -14.25 -36.72 -4.27
N THR A 46 -13.12 -36.87 -3.56
CA THR A 46 -12.59 -38.19 -3.17
C THR A 46 -13.59 -38.99 -2.35
N LEU A 47 -14.41 -38.33 -1.54
CA LEU A 47 -15.48 -38.93 -0.76
C LEU A 47 -16.62 -39.46 -1.65
N GLU A 48 -17.04 -38.69 -2.66
CA GLU A 48 -18.06 -39.12 -3.64
C GLU A 48 -17.57 -40.25 -4.56
N ALA A 49 -16.26 -40.32 -4.82
CA ALA A 49 -15.68 -41.41 -5.61
C ALA A 49 -15.54 -42.72 -4.82
N THR A 50 -15.31 -42.63 -3.49
CA THR A 50 -15.07 -43.78 -2.62
C THR A 50 -16.35 -44.35 -2.02
N ILE A 51 -17.33 -43.50 -1.70
CA ILE A 51 -18.63 -43.93 -1.24
C ILE A 51 -19.49 -44.19 -2.48
N PRO A 52 -20.00 -45.41 -2.70
CA PRO A 52 -21.04 -45.64 -3.69
C PRO A 52 -22.32 -44.98 -3.17
N LEU A 53 -22.41 -43.65 -3.34
CA LEU A 53 -23.66 -42.93 -3.17
C LEU A 53 -24.63 -43.60 -4.12
N GLY A 54 -25.64 -44.23 -3.50
CA GLY A 54 -26.51 -45.22 -4.12
C GLY A 54 -26.78 -44.87 -5.56
N SER A 55 -26.45 -45.81 -6.45
CA SER A 55 -26.60 -45.72 -7.89
C SER A 55 -27.68 -44.71 -8.26
N THR A 56 -27.29 -43.54 -8.75
CA THR A 56 -28.16 -42.79 -9.65
C THR A 56 -28.26 -43.67 -10.90
N LYS A 57 -29.04 -44.76 -10.80
CA LYS A 57 -29.66 -45.42 -11.94
C LYS A 57 -30.51 -44.32 -12.52
N ARG A 58 -29.88 -43.47 -13.32
CA ARG A 58 -30.53 -42.42 -14.07
C ARG A 58 -31.65 -43.13 -14.80
N LEU A 59 -32.87 -42.68 -14.59
CA LEU A 59 -34.06 -43.10 -15.34
C LEU A 59 -33.95 -42.80 -16.85
N GLU A 60 -32.75 -42.47 -17.34
CA GLU A 60 -32.41 -42.13 -18.71
C GLU A 60 -31.48 -43.22 -19.26
N CYS A 61 -32.06 -44.36 -19.63
CA CYS A 61 -31.36 -45.45 -20.30
C CYS A 61 -30.87 -45.08 -21.72
N GLU A 62 -31.25 -43.91 -22.25
CA GLU A 62 -30.82 -43.43 -23.57
C GLU A 62 -29.71 -42.36 -23.46
N PRO A 63 -28.47 -42.66 -23.89
CA PRO A 63 -27.34 -41.72 -23.87
C PRO A 63 -27.61 -40.38 -24.58
N CYS A 64 -28.42 -40.38 -25.62
CA CYS A 64 -28.78 -39.18 -26.38
C CYS A 64 -29.62 -38.20 -25.56
N ARG A 65 -30.63 -38.69 -24.82
CA ARG A 65 -31.49 -37.86 -23.97
C ARG A 65 -30.70 -37.28 -22.80
N TRP A 66 -29.85 -38.10 -22.20
CA TRP A 66 -28.95 -37.67 -21.14
C TRP A 66 -28.02 -36.53 -21.57
N ARG A 67 -27.36 -36.69 -22.72
CA ARG A 67 -26.46 -35.65 -23.27
C ARG A 67 -27.22 -34.34 -23.54
N TYR A 68 -28.42 -34.43 -24.11
CA TYR A 68 -29.26 -33.26 -24.36
C TYR A 68 -29.71 -32.57 -23.06
N GLY A 69 -30.06 -33.35 -22.04
CA GLY A 69 -30.43 -32.86 -20.71
C GLY A 69 -29.30 -32.07 -20.06
N VAL A 70 -28.09 -32.64 -20.03
CA VAL A 70 -26.89 -31.99 -19.46
C VAL A 70 -26.52 -30.73 -20.25
N GLN A 71 -26.50 -30.78 -21.58
CA GLN A 71 -26.20 -29.61 -22.41
C GLN A 71 -27.19 -28.46 -22.20
N ARG A 72 -28.49 -28.79 -22.04
CA ARG A 72 -29.53 -27.80 -21.76
C ARG A 72 -29.35 -27.16 -20.39
N GLN A 73 -29.05 -27.95 -19.36
CA GLN A 73 -28.76 -27.43 -18.02
C GLN A 73 -27.53 -26.53 -18.02
N TYR A 74 -26.45 -26.97 -18.66
CA TYR A 74 -25.22 -26.19 -18.80
C TYR A 74 -25.44 -24.85 -19.52
N ARG A 75 -26.19 -24.85 -20.63
CA ARG A 75 -26.51 -23.62 -21.37
C ARG A 75 -27.28 -22.64 -20.49
N ARG A 76 -28.30 -23.11 -19.76
CA ARG A 76 -29.08 -22.30 -18.82
C ARG A 76 -28.23 -21.73 -17.69
N ALA A 77 -27.30 -22.52 -17.15
CA ALA A 77 -26.40 -22.05 -16.11
C ALA A 77 -25.48 -20.93 -16.64
N ARG A 78 -24.92 -21.08 -17.84
CA ARG A 78 -24.12 -20.02 -18.49
C ARG A 78 -24.91 -18.75 -18.76
N GLU A 79 -26.14 -18.87 -19.26
CA GLU A 79 -27.03 -17.73 -19.48
C GLU A 79 -27.25 -16.95 -18.17
N ARG A 80 -27.61 -17.65 -17.09
CA ARG A 80 -27.80 -17.05 -15.76
C ARG A 80 -26.53 -16.40 -15.21
N VAL A 81 -25.38 -17.05 -15.37
CA VAL A 81 -24.09 -16.49 -14.91
C VAL A 81 -23.75 -15.23 -15.72
N ASN A 82 -23.96 -15.24 -17.03
CA ASN A 82 -23.71 -14.08 -17.88
C ASN A 82 -24.61 -12.90 -17.51
N GLU A 83 -25.88 -13.13 -17.22
CA GLU A 83 -26.80 -12.10 -16.73
C GLU A 83 -26.31 -11.49 -15.41
N ARG A 84 -25.95 -12.34 -14.44
CA ARG A 84 -25.42 -11.88 -13.15
C ARG A 84 -24.12 -11.09 -13.31
N LEU A 85 -23.22 -11.54 -14.18
CA LEU A 85 -21.97 -10.85 -14.45
C LEU A 85 -22.23 -9.48 -15.08
N ARG A 86 -23.18 -9.37 -16.02
CA ARG A 86 -23.56 -8.06 -16.61
C ARG A 86 -24.10 -7.12 -15.54
N SER A 87 -25.06 -7.56 -14.73
CA SER A 87 -25.62 -6.72 -13.65
C SER A 87 -24.56 -6.34 -12.61
N ALA A 88 -23.63 -7.24 -12.27
CA ALA A 88 -22.54 -6.93 -11.36
C ALA A 88 -21.53 -5.94 -11.96
N MET A 89 -21.20 -6.08 -13.26
CA MET A 89 -20.35 -5.12 -13.98
C MET A 89 -21.01 -3.75 -14.04
N GLU A 90 -22.29 -3.68 -14.41
CA GLU A 90 -23.07 -2.43 -14.44
C GLU A 90 -23.10 -1.76 -13.07
N GLY A 91 -23.37 -2.51 -11.99
CA GLY A 91 -23.35 -1.99 -10.64
C GLY A 91 -21.97 -1.48 -10.19
N GLN A 92 -20.89 -2.18 -10.56
CA GLN A 92 -19.53 -1.72 -10.28
C GLN A 92 -19.14 -0.47 -11.06
N VAL A 93 -19.51 -0.41 -12.35
CA VAL A 93 -19.29 0.78 -13.19
C VAL A 93 -20.06 1.97 -12.64
N GLN A 94 -21.31 1.78 -12.22
CA GLN A 94 -22.11 2.84 -11.63
C GLN A 94 -21.47 3.36 -10.33
N ALA A 95 -21.13 2.47 -9.39
CA ALA A 95 -20.49 2.86 -8.14
C ALA A 95 -19.14 3.57 -8.37
N HIS A 96 -18.35 3.06 -9.32
CA HIS A 96 -17.10 3.71 -9.70
C HIS A 96 -17.34 5.09 -10.30
N ASN A 97 -18.32 5.24 -11.19
CA ASN A 97 -18.65 6.54 -11.79
C ASN A 97 -19.20 7.55 -10.78
N GLU A 98 -19.89 7.09 -9.72
CA GLU A 98 -20.35 7.94 -8.62
C GLU A 98 -19.17 8.50 -7.80
N ASP A 99 -18.14 7.67 -7.55
CA ASP A 99 -16.96 8.07 -6.78
C ASP A 99 -15.90 8.81 -7.62
N VAL A 100 -15.91 8.64 -8.95
CA VAL A 100 -14.96 9.29 -9.86
C VAL A 100 -15.32 10.77 -10.01
N SER A 101 -14.56 11.61 -9.32
CA SER A 101 -14.50 13.03 -9.64
C SER A 101 -13.93 13.21 -11.06
N GLU A 102 -14.67 13.90 -11.93
CA GLU A 102 -14.22 14.22 -13.29
C GLU A 102 -12.83 14.86 -13.25
N SER A 103 -11.87 14.20 -13.90
CA SER A 103 -10.51 14.71 -13.98
C SER A 103 -10.50 15.88 -14.96
N LYS A 104 -10.33 17.10 -14.45
CA LYS A 104 -10.22 18.34 -15.24
C LYS A 104 -8.93 18.45 -16.08
N ILE A 105 -8.30 17.32 -16.41
CA ILE A 105 -7.04 17.28 -17.15
C ILE A 105 -7.39 17.35 -18.62
N GLU A 106 -7.05 18.47 -19.26
CA GLU A 106 -7.22 18.66 -20.69
C GLU A 106 -5.92 18.36 -21.44
N ALA A 107 -6.02 18.17 -22.76
CA ALA A 107 -4.85 18.18 -23.62
C ALA A 107 -4.07 19.50 -23.41
N GLU A 108 -2.74 19.42 -23.46
CA GLU A 108 -1.79 20.50 -23.18
C GLU A 108 -1.68 20.96 -21.72
N SER A 109 -2.45 20.38 -20.79
CA SER A 109 -2.31 20.66 -19.36
C SER A 109 -0.94 20.24 -18.82
N GLN A 110 -0.38 21.03 -17.91
CA GLN A 110 0.81 20.65 -17.15
C GLN A 110 0.44 19.74 -15.98
N VAL A 111 1.07 18.57 -15.91
CA VAL A 111 0.80 17.53 -14.91
C VAL A 111 2.08 17.03 -14.24
N TRP A 112 2.00 16.77 -12.95
CA TRP A 112 2.96 16.01 -12.18
C TRP A 112 2.73 14.51 -12.38
N LEU A 113 3.79 13.75 -12.63
CA LEU A 113 3.76 12.30 -12.76
C LEU A 113 4.20 11.62 -11.47
N PHE A 114 3.41 10.65 -10.99
CA PHE A 114 3.79 9.80 -9.86
C PHE A 114 4.76 8.70 -10.29
N LEU A 115 5.95 8.68 -9.68
CA LEU A 115 6.93 7.60 -9.82
C LEU A 115 7.34 7.12 -8.43
N ASP A 116 7.10 5.84 -8.15
CA ASP A 116 7.60 5.18 -6.94
C ASP A 116 9.06 4.72 -7.13
N ARG A 117 9.90 5.63 -7.64
CA ARG A 117 11.34 5.39 -7.86
C ARG A 117 12.13 6.52 -7.25
N VAL A 118 12.96 6.17 -6.27
CA VAL A 118 13.91 7.09 -5.66
C VAL A 118 15.28 6.84 -6.28
N LYS A 119 16.10 7.89 -6.42
CA LYS A 119 17.48 7.74 -6.91
C LYS A 119 18.22 6.72 -6.05
N GLU A 120 19.00 5.85 -6.68
CA GLU A 120 19.84 4.89 -5.99
C GLU A 120 20.77 5.61 -5.00
N GLY A 121 20.82 5.12 -3.76
CA GLY A 121 21.57 5.74 -2.66
C GLY A 121 20.78 6.70 -1.77
N TYR A 122 19.55 7.06 -2.12
CA TYR A 122 18.67 7.86 -1.27
C TYR A 122 17.62 7.01 -0.54
N ALA A 123 17.33 7.37 0.71
CA ALA A 123 16.23 6.76 1.46
C ALA A 123 14.88 7.20 0.90
N ARG A 124 13.87 6.31 0.94
CA ARG A 124 12.52 6.64 0.47
C ARG A 124 11.82 7.70 1.33
N LYS A 125 12.22 7.84 2.59
CA LYS A 125 11.67 8.84 3.50
C LYS A 125 12.03 10.23 3.00
N LEU A 126 11.02 11.11 2.88
CA LEU A 126 11.14 12.49 2.39
C LEU A 126 11.55 12.63 0.91
N ALA A 127 11.58 11.54 0.13
CA ALA A 127 11.83 11.63 -1.30
C ALA A 127 10.60 12.18 -2.05
N HIS A 128 10.83 13.02 -3.06
CA HIS A 128 9.77 13.48 -3.95
C HIS A 128 9.36 12.37 -4.92
N LEU A 129 8.16 11.81 -4.72
CA LEU A 129 7.56 10.79 -5.60
C LEU A 129 6.79 11.38 -6.79
N TRP A 130 6.57 12.69 -6.79
CA TRP A 130 5.91 13.42 -7.87
C TRP A 130 6.96 14.16 -8.66
N HIS A 131 7.07 13.84 -9.94
CA HIS A 131 8.11 14.31 -10.82
C HIS A 131 7.54 15.23 -11.88
N GLY A 132 8.27 16.33 -12.12
CA GLY A 132 8.21 17.24 -13.25
C GLY A 132 6.83 17.85 -13.59
N PRO A 133 6.79 19.08 -14.09
CA PRO A 133 5.68 19.48 -14.93
C PRO A 133 5.87 18.83 -16.31
N PHE A 134 5.16 17.74 -16.57
CA PHE A 134 5.03 17.15 -17.90
C PHE A 134 3.84 17.78 -18.63
N ARG A 135 3.89 17.83 -19.96
CA ARG A 135 2.75 18.27 -20.77
C ARG A 135 1.99 17.08 -21.31
N VAL A 136 0.67 17.10 -21.17
CA VAL A 136 -0.20 16.12 -21.83
C VAL A 136 -0.31 16.49 -23.31
N LEU A 137 0.00 15.56 -24.22
CA LEU A 137 -0.21 15.75 -25.65
C LEU A 137 -1.66 15.47 -26.01
N GLU A 138 -2.16 14.29 -25.63
CA GLU A 138 -3.48 13.80 -26.01
C GLU A 138 -4.07 12.95 -24.88
N LEU A 139 -5.39 13.01 -24.71
CA LEU A 139 -6.13 12.04 -23.89
C LEU A 139 -6.48 10.83 -24.74
N VAL A 140 -6.15 9.63 -24.26
CA VAL A 140 -6.42 8.36 -24.94
C VAL A 140 -7.51 7.64 -24.16
N GLY A 141 -8.76 7.80 -24.61
CA GLY A 141 -9.95 7.33 -23.89
C GLY A 141 -10.21 8.14 -22.62
N ASP A 142 -10.98 7.56 -21.69
CA ASP A 142 -11.49 8.30 -20.52
C ASP A 142 -10.49 8.33 -19.34
N HIS A 143 -9.45 7.49 -19.37
CA HIS A 143 -8.64 7.19 -18.20
C HIS A 143 -7.12 7.22 -18.42
N ALA A 144 -6.66 7.45 -19.64
CA ALA A 144 -5.24 7.52 -19.95
C ALA A 144 -4.89 8.80 -20.70
N ALA A 145 -3.70 9.32 -20.42
CA ALA A 145 -3.14 10.48 -21.09
C ALA A 145 -1.80 10.09 -21.71
N ARG A 146 -1.57 10.54 -22.94
CA ARG A 146 -0.28 10.52 -23.60
C ARG A 146 0.45 11.81 -23.22
N MET A 147 1.62 11.68 -22.61
CA MET A 147 2.47 12.80 -22.19
C MET A 147 3.68 12.96 -23.10
N ASP A 148 4.15 14.20 -23.21
CA ASP A 148 5.42 14.51 -23.86
C ASP A 148 6.58 14.17 -22.90
N ILE A 149 7.39 13.20 -23.33
CA ILE A 149 8.61 12.77 -22.62
C ILE A 149 9.85 13.22 -23.39
N SER A 150 9.68 13.77 -24.60
CA SER A 150 10.79 14.17 -25.46
C SER A 150 11.61 15.28 -24.78
N GLY A 151 12.88 14.98 -24.49
CA GLY A 151 13.78 15.91 -23.81
C GLY A 151 13.94 15.72 -22.30
N THR A 152 13.33 14.70 -21.68
CA THR A 152 13.61 14.35 -20.29
C THR A 152 14.47 13.08 -20.16
N ASP A 153 15.24 12.95 -19.08
CA ASP A 153 16.06 11.76 -18.79
C ASP A 153 15.23 10.50 -18.46
N TYR A 154 13.90 10.63 -18.40
CA TYR A 154 13.00 9.55 -18.04
C TYR A 154 12.75 8.62 -19.22
N ARG A 155 13.14 7.35 -19.08
CA ARG A 155 12.79 6.26 -20.01
C ARG A 155 11.46 5.61 -19.63
N ILE A 156 10.39 6.41 -19.62
CA ILE A 156 9.05 5.96 -19.24
C ILE A 156 8.19 5.85 -20.50
N TYR A 157 7.22 4.93 -20.48
CA TYR A 157 6.26 4.83 -21.57
C TYR A 157 5.32 6.06 -21.56
N PRO A 158 5.10 6.73 -22.70
CA PRO A 158 4.37 8.00 -22.74
C PRO A 158 2.88 7.90 -22.43
N LEU A 159 2.30 6.71 -22.34
CA LEU A 159 0.90 6.52 -21.97
C LEU A 159 0.79 6.20 -20.47
N VAL A 160 0.11 7.06 -19.71
CA VAL A 160 -0.05 6.91 -18.27
C VAL A 160 -1.53 7.09 -17.86
N HIS A 161 -1.96 6.35 -16.85
CA HIS A 161 -3.31 6.47 -16.28
C HIS A 161 -3.48 7.78 -15.50
N LEU A 162 -4.65 8.44 -15.61
CA LEU A 162 -4.94 9.73 -14.99
C LEU A 162 -4.73 9.73 -13.47
N SER A 163 -4.98 8.61 -12.76
CA SER A 163 -4.74 8.50 -11.31
C SER A 163 -3.27 8.68 -10.89
N LYS A 164 -2.32 8.51 -11.81
CA LYS A 164 -0.89 8.75 -11.57
C LYS A 164 -0.48 10.18 -11.95
N LEU A 165 -1.42 11.01 -12.37
CA LEU A 165 -1.20 12.38 -12.77
C LEU A 165 -1.88 13.33 -11.79
N LYS A 166 -1.25 14.48 -11.55
CA LYS A 166 -1.83 15.59 -10.80
C LYS A 166 -1.65 16.87 -11.58
N LEU A 167 -2.70 17.69 -11.70
CA LEU A 167 -2.56 19.02 -12.30
C LEU A 167 -1.56 19.86 -11.51
N VAL A 168 -0.66 20.52 -12.23
CA VAL A 168 0.22 21.53 -11.66
C VAL A 168 -0.65 22.72 -11.26
N ARG A 169 -0.81 22.96 -9.96
CA ARG A 169 -1.44 24.20 -9.48
C ARG A 169 -0.45 25.33 -9.63
N GLN A 170 -0.80 26.33 -10.44
CA GLN A 170 -0.10 27.61 -10.44
C GLN A 170 -0.58 28.37 -9.20
N TYR A 171 0.29 28.47 -8.21
CA TYR A 171 0.08 29.38 -7.11
C TYR A 171 0.48 30.78 -7.58
N PRO A 172 -0.25 31.84 -7.18
CA PRO A 172 0.27 33.20 -7.37
C PRO A 172 1.65 33.28 -6.70
N ASP A 173 2.55 34.08 -7.29
CA ASP A 173 3.86 34.31 -6.71
C ASP A 173 3.74 34.70 -5.24
N ARG A 174 4.71 34.26 -4.43
CA ARG A 174 4.78 34.60 -3.01
C ARG A 174 4.59 36.12 -2.89
N PRO A 175 3.53 36.60 -2.21
CA PRO A 175 3.31 38.02 -2.11
C PRO A 175 4.53 38.66 -1.48
N SER A 176 5.16 39.60 -2.20
CA SER A 176 6.34 40.33 -1.74
C SER A 176 6.01 41.39 -0.68
N THR A 177 4.72 41.52 -0.35
CA THR A 177 4.24 42.38 0.73
C THR A 177 4.78 41.84 2.04
N VAL A 178 5.70 42.59 2.65
CA VAL A 178 6.05 42.41 4.06
C VAL A 178 4.76 42.64 4.84
N LEU A 179 4.26 41.59 5.49
CA LEU A 179 3.17 41.72 6.44
C LEU A 179 3.73 42.49 7.63
N VAL A 180 3.51 43.81 7.65
CA VAL A 180 3.65 44.60 8.87
C VAL A 180 2.43 44.23 9.69
N VAL A 181 2.57 43.21 10.53
CA VAL A 181 1.56 42.92 11.54
C VAL A 181 1.74 44.03 12.59
N ASP A 182 0.75 44.91 12.74
CA ASP A 182 0.70 45.83 13.87
C ASP A 182 0.80 44.97 15.15
N GLU A 183 1.62 45.37 16.11
CA GLU A 183 1.95 44.56 17.29
C GLU A 183 0.72 44.05 18.06
N THR A 184 -0.42 44.73 17.92
CA THR A 184 -1.71 44.36 18.52
C THR A 184 -2.37 43.12 17.90
N ASP A 185 -2.07 42.79 16.64
CA ASP A 185 -2.67 41.67 15.89
C ASP A 185 -1.70 40.46 15.77
N ARG A 186 -0.50 40.56 16.36
CA ARG A 186 0.41 39.43 16.46
C ARG A 186 -0.16 38.43 17.45
N VAL A 187 -0.74 37.34 16.94
CA VAL A 187 -1.03 36.13 17.71
C VAL A 187 0.27 35.33 17.92
N ASP A 188 1.36 36.04 18.23
CA ASP A 188 2.59 35.42 18.65
C ASP A 188 2.33 34.93 20.08
N PHE A 189 2.71 33.69 20.38
CA PHE A 189 2.64 33.17 21.75
C PHE A 189 3.35 34.16 22.66
N ASP A 190 2.61 34.83 23.54
CA ASP A 190 3.15 35.85 24.41
C ASP A 190 4.15 35.17 25.34
N GLU A 191 5.44 35.42 25.10
CA GLU A 191 6.56 34.83 25.82
C GLU A 191 6.46 35.17 27.33
N SER A 192 5.75 36.25 27.69
CA SER A 192 5.45 36.64 29.06
C SER A 192 4.40 35.78 29.76
N LEU A 193 3.64 34.96 29.03
CA LEU A 193 2.69 33.99 29.57
C LEU A 193 3.34 32.62 29.86
N LEU A 194 4.59 32.41 29.46
CA LEU A 194 5.35 31.23 29.85
C LEU A 194 5.78 31.39 31.32
N PRO A 195 5.52 30.41 32.19
CA PRO A 195 6.17 30.35 33.49
C PRO A 195 7.69 30.47 33.33
N GLU A 196 8.35 31.32 34.13
CA GLU A 196 9.82 31.51 34.10
C GLU A 196 10.58 30.17 34.21
N ASP A 197 9.97 29.17 34.85
CA ASP A 197 10.50 27.83 35.05
C ASP A 197 10.21 26.84 33.89
N SER A 198 9.60 27.26 32.78
CA SER A 198 9.21 26.32 31.69
C SER A 198 10.39 25.62 30.99
N TRP A 199 11.61 26.12 31.20
CA TRP A 199 12.84 25.54 30.66
C TRP A 199 13.78 25.00 31.75
N ALA A 200 13.47 25.21 33.02
CA ALA A 200 14.18 24.62 34.13
C ALA A 200 13.42 23.35 34.54
N ALA A 201 13.77 22.22 33.93
CA ALA A 201 13.45 20.96 34.58
C ALA A 201 14.11 21.01 35.96
N GLY A 202 13.32 21.01 37.03
CA GLY A 202 13.87 20.82 38.36
C GLY A 202 14.56 19.47 38.34
N LEU A 203 15.90 19.47 38.40
CA LEU A 203 16.70 18.25 38.43
C LEU A 203 16.09 17.32 39.48
N GLU A 204 15.59 16.16 39.06
CA GLU A 204 15.18 15.12 39.99
C GLU A 204 16.42 14.70 40.82
N GLU A 205 16.25 14.07 42.00
CA GLU A 205 17.33 13.82 42.99
C GLU A 205 18.57 13.08 42.43
N ASP A 206 18.48 12.51 41.23
CA ASP A 206 19.54 11.73 40.54
C ASP A 206 20.08 12.39 39.25
N GLU A 207 19.70 13.63 38.91
CA GLU A 207 20.19 14.33 37.71
C GLU A 207 21.34 15.31 38.05
N TYR A 208 22.50 15.11 37.42
CA TYR A 208 23.71 15.91 37.66
C TYR A 208 24.07 16.77 36.45
N GLU A 209 24.40 18.04 36.68
CA GLU A 209 24.90 18.92 35.62
C GLU A 209 26.37 18.59 35.28
N VAL A 210 26.65 18.41 34.00
CA VAL A 210 28.01 18.23 33.49
C VAL A 210 28.75 19.56 33.45
N GLU A 211 29.88 19.66 34.13
CA GLU A 211 30.76 20.84 34.05
C GLU A 211 31.69 20.77 32.84
N LYS A 212 32.34 19.61 32.63
CA LYS A 212 33.28 19.42 31.53
C LYS A 212 33.49 17.94 31.19
N ILE A 213 33.61 17.63 29.91
CA ILE A 213 34.05 16.31 29.44
C ILE A 213 35.58 16.34 29.28
N LEU A 214 36.28 15.48 30.01
CA LEU A 214 37.75 15.45 30.05
C LEU A 214 38.35 14.53 28.99
N GLU A 215 37.78 13.33 28.85
CA GLU A 215 38.34 12.28 27.99
C GLU A 215 37.23 11.42 27.37
N MET A 216 37.52 10.80 26.23
CA MET A 216 36.60 9.92 25.51
C MET A 216 37.34 8.63 25.13
N ARG A 217 36.76 7.47 25.43
CA ARG A 217 37.27 6.17 25.00
C ARG A 217 36.27 5.42 24.14
N THR A 218 36.79 4.64 23.20
CA THR A 218 35.97 3.78 22.33
C THR A 218 36.15 2.32 22.74
N GLY A 219 35.04 1.66 23.03
CA GLY A 219 34.96 0.27 23.47
C GLY A 219 34.84 -0.72 22.31
N ARG A 220 34.54 -1.98 22.66
CA ARG A 220 34.35 -3.05 21.67
C ARG A 220 33.09 -2.80 20.83
N LYS A 221 33.12 -3.23 19.56
CA LYS A 221 31.93 -3.19 18.70
C LYS A 221 30.85 -4.13 19.26
N THR A 222 29.64 -3.60 19.40
CA THR A 222 28.44 -4.39 19.70
C THR A 222 28.12 -5.34 18.53
N ARG A 223 27.30 -6.37 18.79
CA ARG A 223 26.84 -7.36 17.80
C ARG A 223 26.19 -6.72 16.55
N TYR A 224 25.66 -5.50 16.66
CA TYR A 224 25.03 -4.74 15.57
C TYR A 224 25.95 -3.71 14.91
N GLY A 225 27.26 -3.77 15.17
CA GLY A 225 28.26 -2.93 14.53
C GLY A 225 28.42 -1.51 15.10
N ARG A 226 27.63 -1.12 16.12
CA ARG A 226 27.83 0.14 16.84
C ARG A 226 29.05 0.05 17.75
N ILE A 227 29.91 1.07 17.72
CA ILE A 227 31.08 1.21 18.60
C ILE A 227 30.58 1.88 19.87
N GLN A 228 30.73 1.23 21.03
CA GLN A 228 30.41 1.86 22.31
C GLN A 228 31.40 2.99 22.59
N ARG A 229 30.88 4.13 23.05
CA ARG A 229 31.65 5.30 23.43
C ARG A 229 31.36 5.59 24.89
N GLU A 230 32.41 5.83 25.65
CA GLU A 230 32.30 6.21 27.05
C GLU A 230 33.05 7.53 27.23
N TYR A 231 32.48 8.44 28.02
CA TYR A 231 33.00 9.76 28.28
C TYR A 231 33.37 9.90 29.77
N LEU A 232 34.53 10.46 30.05
CA LEU A 232 34.93 10.84 31.41
C LEU A 232 34.38 12.24 31.68
N VAL A 233 33.34 12.29 32.52
CA VAL A 233 32.55 13.48 32.82
C VAL A 233 32.96 14.03 34.17
N GLN A 234 33.29 15.32 34.23
CA GLN A 234 33.43 16.08 35.45
C GLN A 234 32.09 16.74 35.78
N TRP A 235 31.51 16.39 36.92
CA TRP A 235 30.22 16.89 37.38
C TRP A 235 30.36 18.19 38.15
N LYS A 236 29.42 19.11 37.95
CA LYS A 236 29.43 20.41 38.61
C LYS A 236 29.18 20.23 40.11
N GLY A 237 30.15 20.61 40.93
CA GLY A 237 30.06 20.53 42.39
C GLY A 237 30.61 19.24 43.02
N TYR A 238 31.12 18.29 42.22
CA TYR A 238 31.79 17.08 42.71
C TYR A 238 33.27 17.05 42.30
N PRO A 239 34.19 16.65 43.19
CA PRO A 239 35.62 16.69 42.92
C PRO A 239 36.11 15.55 42.00
N ASP A 240 35.39 14.43 41.93
CA ASP A 240 35.84 13.22 41.24
C ASP A 240 35.10 13.00 39.91
N PRO A 241 35.80 12.85 38.77
CA PRO A 241 35.17 12.56 37.49
C PRO A 241 34.79 11.08 37.35
N SER A 242 33.69 10.79 36.65
CA SER A 242 33.20 9.41 36.41
C SER A 242 33.03 9.09 34.92
N TRP A 243 33.16 7.80 34.58
CA TRP A 243 32.93 7.32 33.20
C TRP A 243 31.44 7.04 32.99
N VAL A 244 30.87 7.61 31.93
CA VAL A 244 29.46 7.45 31.55
C VAL A 244 29.35 6.93 30.11
N ASP A 245 28.49 5.93 29.91
CA ASP A 245 28.22 5.33 28.61
C ASP A 245 27.24 6.18 27.79
N GLU A 246 27.51 6.34 26.49
CA GLU A 246 26.65 7.05 25.52
C GLU A 246 25.22 6.45 25.40
N SER A 247 24.98 5.26 25.96
CA SER A 247 23.70 4.52 25.86
C SER A 247 22.83 4.56 27.11
N GLN A 248 23.16 5.36 28.13
CA GLN A 248 22.31 5.51 29.33
C GLN A 248 21.39 6.74 29.30
N GLU A 249 21.41 7.55 28.23
CA GLU A 249 20.38 8.57 28.00
C GLU A 249 19.20 7.95 27.22
N GLU A 250 18.28 7.30 27.94
CA GLU A 250 16.88 7.07 27.52
C GLU A 250 15.93 7.38 28.69
#